data_AF-A0A971D1W2-F1
#
_entry.id   AF-A0A971D1W2-F1
#
_cell.length_a   1.000
_cell.length_b   1.000
_cell.length_c   1.000
_cell.angle_alpha   90.00
_cell.angle_beta   90.00
_cell.angle_gamma   90.00
#
_symmetry.space_group_name_H-M   'P 1'
#
loop_
_entity.id
_entity.type
_entity.pdbx_description
1 polymer ?
#
loop_
_entity_poly.entity_id
_entity_poly.type
_entity_poly.pdbx_seq_one_letter_code
_entity_poly.pdbx_strand_id
1 'polypeptide(L)'
;NPTALAGMNATLDILINDRERVYGHLHAIANAMVSGMRGIFAEHGVPASITQAGPMWGVTLGDEEPATSYRRVLAGDTHALERLRRACQARGVYMRGSGLGRFFASTAHTKTEVDRSLEAIAEAAGVVKEALAGSRRGA
;
A
#
# COMPACT_ATOMS: atom_id res chain seq x y z
N ASN A 1 -5.72 -21.25 -25.80
CA ASN A 1 -7.01 -20.90 -25.16
C ASN A 1 -7.52 -19.62 -25.83
N PRO A 2 -8.53 -19.70 -26.72
CA PRO A 2 -9.01 -18.55 -27.51
C PRO A 2 -9.62 -17.43 -26.65
N THR A 3 -10.30 -17.77 -25.53
CA THR A 3 -10.88 -16.77 -24.62
C THR A 3 -9.79 -15.91 -23.95
N ALA A 4 -8.67 -16.52 -23.58
CA ALA A 4 -7.54 -15.78 -23.01
C ALA A 4 -6.94 -14.79 -24.02
N LEU A 5 -6.78 -15.21 -25.28
CA LEU A 5 -6.27 -14.33 -26.36
C LEU A 5 -7.20 -13.15 -26.61
N ALA A 6 -8.52 -13.40 -26.70
CA ALA A 6 -9.51 -12.33 -26.88
C ALA A 6 -9.47 -11.30 -25.74
N GLY A 7 -9.39 -11.76 -24.48
CA GLY A 7 -9.27 -10.87 -23.32
C GLY A 7 -7.98 -10.06 -23.28
N MET A 8 -6.84 -10.66 -23.66
CA MET A 8 -5.57 -9.96 -23.77
C MET A 8 -5.59 -8.88 -24.85
N ASN A 9 -6.10 -9.20 -26.06
CA ASN A 9 -6.20 -8.23 -27.14
C ASN A 9 -7.07 -7.04 -26.75
N ALA A 10 -8.29 -7.29 -26.22
CA ALA A 10 -9.18 -6.23 -25.77
C ALA A 10 -8.54 -5.35 -24.68
N THR A 11 -7.80 -5.96 -23.74
CA THR A 11 -7.08 -5.22 -22.70
C THR A 11 -5.99 -4.33 -23.31
N LEU A 12 -5.17 -4.88 -24.20
CA LEU A 12 -4.08 -4.13 -24.84
C LEU A 12 -4.61 -2.99 -25.71
N ASP A 13 -5.68 -3.21 -26.47
CA ASP A 13 -6.32 -2.17 -27.28
C ASP A 13 -6.75 -0.99 -26.42
N ILE A 14 -7.38 -1.25 -25.27
CA ILE A 14 -7.77 -0.20 -24.32
C ILE A 14 -6.53 0.51 -23.76
N LEU A 15 -5.52 -0.23 -23.31
CA LEU A 15 -4.32 0.35 -22.70
C LEU A 15 -3.49 1.19 -23.68
N ILE A 16 -3.48 0.82 -24.97
CA ILE A 16 -2.77 1.54 -26.04
C ILE A 16 -3.55 2.80 -26.42
N ASN A 17 -4.85 2.67 -26.69
CA ASN A 17 -5.66 3.78 -27.21
C ASN A 17 -6.01 4.82 -26.13
N ASP A 18 -6.20 4.39 -24.88
CA ASP A 18 -6.58 5.27 -23.76
C ASP A 18 -5.43 5.51 -22.77
N ARG A 19 -4.19 5.40 -23.24
CA ARG A 19 -2.98 5.40 -22.40
C ARG A 19 -2.96 6.51 -21.34
N GLU A 20 -3.10 7.77 -21.76
CA GLU A 20 -3.02 8.92 -20.85
C GLU A 20 -4.15 8.92 -19.82
N ARG A 21 -5.37 8.54 -20.23
CA ARG A 21 -6.51 8.42 -19.33
C ARG A 21 -6.29 7.33 -18.29
N VAL A 22 -5.85 6.15 -18.72
CA VAL A 22 -5.65 4.99 -17.85
C VAL A 22 -4.49 5.22 -16.91
N TYR A 23 -3.29 5.46 -17.44
CA TYR A 23 -2.09 5.59 -16.62
C TYR A 23 -2.11 6.88 -15.80
N GLY A 24 -2.64 7.99 -16.33
CA GLY A 24 -2.82 9.22 -15.56
C GLY A 24 -3.69 9.00 -14.31
N HIS A 25 -4.83 8.32 -14.47
CA HIS A 25 -5.72 7.97 -13.34
C HIS A 25 -5.03 7.05 -12.33
N LEU A 26 -4.36 5.99 -12.80
CA LEU A 26 -3.64 5.06 -11.92
C LEU A 26 -2.54 5.75 -11.10
N HIS A 27 -1.79 6.68 -11.71
CA HIS A 27 -0.79 7.48 -11.00
C HIS A 27 -1.44 8.42 -9.98
N ALA A 28 -2.54 9.09 -10.34
CA ALA A 28 -3.25 9.98 -9.43
C ALA A 28 -3.74 9.25 -8.17
N ILE A 29 -4.35 8.08 -8.34
CA ILE A 29 -4.81 7.23 -7.23
C ILE A 29 -3.64 6.77 -6.35
N ALA A 30 -2.58 6.22 -6.96
CA ALA A 30 -1.43 5.74 -6.20
C ALA A 30 -0.70 6.86 -5.47
N ASN A 31 -0.51 8.02 -6.11
CA ASN A 31 0.12 9.19 -5.48
C ASN A 31 -0.68 9.68 -4.28
N ALA A 32 -2.01 9.77 -4.41
CA ALA A 32 -2.88 10.18 -3.31
C ALA A 32 -2.80 9.19 -2.14
N MET A 33 -2.85 7.89 -2.43
CA MET A 33 -2.74 6.84 -1.41
C MET A 33 -1.38 6.87 -0.71
N VAL A 34 -0.27 6.87 -1.47
CA VAL A 34 1.08 6.86 -0.92
C VAL A 34 1.38 8.13 -0.13
N SER A 35 1.00 9.30 -0.64
CA SER A 35 1.19 10.56 0.07
C SER A 35 0.39 10.61 1.37
N GLY A 36 -0.87 10.15 1.34
CA GLY A 36 -1.70 10.08 2.54
C GLY A 36 -1.13 9.13 3.59
N MET A 37 -0.70 7.93 3.18
CA MET A 37 -0.08 6.96 4.10
C MET A 37 1.20 7.50 4.75
N ARG A 38 2.06 8.18 3.97
CA ARG A 38 3.26 8.83 4.51
C ARG A 38 2.91 9.88 5.57
N GLY A 39 1.91 10.72 5.29
CA GLY A 39 1.42 11.72 6.23
C GLY A 39 0.89 11.10 7.52
N ILE A 40 0.04 10.08 7.41
CA ILE A 40 -0.55 9.38 8.56
C ILE A 40 0.54 8.75 9.44
N PHE A 41 1.49 8.03 8.86
CA PHE A 41 2.54 7.37 9.64
C PHE A 41 3.46 8.39 10.31
N ALA A 42 3.78 9.50 9.64
CA ALA A 42 4.53 10.59 10.24
C ALA A 42 3.78 11.23 11.42
N GLU A 43 2.50 11.56 11.25
CA GLU A 43 1.66 12.17 12.28
C GLU A 43 1.53 11.29 13.53
N HIS A 44 1.42 9.97 13.34
CA HIS A 44 1.28 9.01 14.44
C HIS A 44 2.64 8.58 15.05
N GLY A 45 3.76 9.02 14.46
CA GLY A 45 5.11 8.60 14.86
C GLY A 45 5.33 7.10 14.68
N VAL A 46 4.85 6.53 13.58
CA VAL A 46 5.03 5.14 13.18
C VAL A 46 6.21 5.07 12.20
N PRO A 47 7.36 4.48 12.59
CA PRO A 47 8.48 4.25 11.68
C PRO A 47 8.04 3.39 10.50
N ALA A 48 8.01 3.98 9.31
CA ALA A 48 7.55 3.31 8.10
C ALA A 48 8.26 3.83 6.85
N SER A 49 8.51 2.91 5.93
CA SER A 49 9.11 3.17 4.62
C SER A 49 8.12 2.73 3.54
N ILE A 50 7.69 3.69 2.71
CA ILE A 50 6.77 3.43 1.59
C ILE A 50 7.52 3.65 0.27
N THR A 51 7.73 2.56 -0.45
CA THR A 51 8.34 2.56 -1.79
C THR A 51 7.25 2.61 -2.85
N GLN A 52 7.48 3.34 -3.95
CA GLN A 52 6.51 3.49 -5.02
C GLN A 52 7.20 3.44 -6.38
N ALA A 53 6.58 2.76 -7.34
CA ALA A 53 6.94 2.76 -8.76
C ALA A 53 5.65 2.90 -9.58
N GLY A 54 5.39 4.12 -10.07
CA GLY A 54 4.14 4.45 -10.77
C GLY A 54 2.90 4.11 -9.94
N PRO A 55 1.98 3.27 -10.43
CA PRO A 55 0.76 2.91 -9.70
C PRO A 55 0.93 1.77 -8.69
N MET A 56 2.16 1.33 -8.45
CA MET A 56 2.51 0.24 -7.53
C MET A 56 3.24 0.79 -6.31
N TRP A 57 2.94 0.28 -5.12
CA TRP A 57 3.66 0.63 -3.91
C TRP A 57 3.86 -0.56 -2.95
N GLY A 58 4.81 -0.42 -2.03
CA GLY A 58 5.11 -1.37 -0.96
C GLY A 58 5.25 -0.66 0.37
N VAL A 59 4.93 -1.35 1.46
CA VAL A 59 4.93 -0.81 2.82
C VAL A 59 5.83 -1.69 3.69
N THR A 60 6.80 -1.07 4.34
CA THR A 60 7.68 -1.69 5.33
C THR A 60 7.54 -0.89 6.62
N LEU A 61 7.33 -1.56 7.76
CA LEU A 61 7.22 -0.91 9.07
C LEU A 61 8.48 -1.18 9.90
N GLY A 62 8.72 -0.35 10.92
CA GLY A 62 9.82 -0.51 11.89
C GLY A 62 11.10 0.25 11.55
N ASP A 63 11.21 0.80 10.34
CA ASP A 63 12.33 1.62 9.87
C ASP A 63 11.79 2.72 8.93
N GLU A 64 12.33 3.93 9.05
CA GLU A 64 12.02 5.08 8.19
C GLU A 64 12.94 5.13 6.96
N GLU A 65 14.08 4.44 7.02
CA GLU A 65 15.02 4.40 5.91
C GLU A 65 14.38 3.80 4.65
N PRO A 66 14.65 4.36 3.47
CA PRO A 66 14.16 3.80 2.22
C PRO A 66 14.54 2.31 2.08
N ALA A 67 13.54 1.45 1.91
CA ALA A 67 13.74 0.01 1.71
C ALA A 67 14.23 -0.30 0.28
N THR A 68 15.49 0.06 -0.01
CA THR A 68 16.12 -0.03 -1.34
C THR A 68 16.69 -1.40 -1.68
N SER A 69 16.62 -2.37 -0.76
CA SER A 69 17.07 -3.74 -1.00
C SER A 69 16.12 -4.75 -0.38
N TYR A 70 16.12 -5.96 -0.93
CA TYR A 70 15.37 -7.10 -0.40
C TYR A 70 15.65 -7.34 1.09
N ARG A 71 16.91 -7.24 1.53
CA ARG A 71 17.29 -7.42 2.94
C ARG A 71 16.63 -6.38 3.85
N ARG A 72 16.55 -5.12 3.42
CA ARG A 72 15.87 -4.06 4.19
C ARG A 72 14.38 -4.30 4.30
N VAL A 73 13.74 -4.80 3.24
CA VAL A 73 12.31 -5.17 3.30
C VAL A 73 12.08 -6.30 4.31
N LEU A 74 12.95 -7.31 4.34
CA LEU A 74 12.86 -8.41 5.31
C LEU A 74 13.15 -8.00 6.76
N ALA A 75 13.93 -6.94 6.96
CA ALA A 75 14.20 -6.40 8.29
C ALA A 75 13.01 -5.62 8.89
N GLY A 76 11.96 -5.35 8.10
CA GLY A 76 10.76 -4.69 8.58
C GLY A 76 9.98 -5.52 9.61
N ASP A 77 9.27 -4.84 10.50
CA ASP A 77 8.48 -5.47 11.56
C ASP A 77 7.21 -6.10 10.99
N THR A 78 7.25 -7.42 10.81
CA THR A 78 6.14 -8.21 10.26
C THR A 78 4.97 -8.35 11.22
N HIS A 79 5.20 -8.29 12.53
CA HIS A 79 4.13 -8.35 13.53
C HIS A 79 3.34 -7.04 13.58
N ALA A 80 4.02 -5.90 13.50
CA ALA A 80 3.40 -4.59 13.33
C ALA A 80 2.59 -4.52 12.04
N LEU A 81 3.12 -5.06 10.92
CA LEU A 81 2.41 -5.10 9.64
C LEU A 81 1.16 -5.98 9.69
N GLU A 82 1.24 -7.13 10.37
CA GLU A 82 0.10 -8.01 10.57
C GLU A 82 -0.99 -7.37 11.44
N ARG A 83 -0.61 -6.60 12.46
CA ARG A 83 -1.55 -5.83 13.28
C ARG A 83 -2.23 -4.72 12.49
N LEU A 84 -1.46 -3.94 11.72
CA LEU A 84 -2.01 -2.94 10.80
C LEU A 84 -3.02 -3.60 9.86
N ARG A 85 -2.63 -4.74 9.26
CA ARG A 85 -3.47 -5.49 8.33
C ARG A 85 -4.80 -5.88 8.94
N ARG A 86 -4.79 -6.49 10.13
CA ARG A 86 -6.01 -6.93 10.81
C ARG A 86 -6.90 -5.74 11.19
N ALA A 87 -6.30 -4.65 11.66
CA ALA A 87 -7.01 -3.44 12.02
C ALA A 87 -7.68 -2.77 10.81
N CYS A 88 -7.01 -2.71 9.67
CA CYS A 88 -7.59 -2.23 8.41
C CYS A 88 -8.67 -3.18 7.89
N GLN A 89 -8.44 -4.50 7.94
CA GLN A 89 -9.41 -5.50 7.48
C GLN A 89 -10.71 -5.45 8.27
N ALA A 90 -10.63 -5.25 9.59
CA ALA A 90 -11.81 -5.05 10.45
C ALA A 90 -12.63 -3.80 10.06
N ARG A 91 -12.02 -2.85 9.35
CA ARG A 91 -12.64 -1.62 8.83
C ARG A 91 -13.00 -1.72 7.34
N GLY A 92 -12.94 -2.93 6.77
CA GLY A 92 -13.29 -3.17 5.38
C GLY A 92 -12.21 -2.84 4.37
N VAL A 93 -10.97 -2.58 4.80
CA VAL A 93 -9.82 -2.28 3.92
C VAL A 93 -8.85 -3.45 3.95
N TYR A 94 -8.78 -4.19 2.84
CA TYR A 94 -7.85 -5.29 2.72
C TYR A 94 -6.42 -4.77 2.55
N MET A 95 -5.53 -5.20 3.46
CA MET A 95 -4.09 -5.05 3.30
C MET A 95 -3.43 -6.43 3.18
N ARG A 96 -2.30 -6.49 2.49
CA ARG A 96 -1.46 -7.69 2.45
C ARG A 96 -0.54 -7.74 3.67
N GLY A 97 -0.42 -8.91 4.31
CA GLY A 97 0.38 -9.12 5.53
C GLY A 97 1.85 -9.45 5.30
N SER A 98 2.43 -9.03 4.18
CA SER A 98 3.82 -9.32 3.84
C SER A 98 4.48 -8.08 3.26
N GLY A 99 5.64 -7.69 3.79
CA GLY A 99 6.43 -6.56 3.28
C GLY A 99 6.99 -6.80 1.87
N LEU A 100 7.07 -8.07 1.44
CA LEU A 100 7.39 -8.43 0.05
C LEU A 100 6.22 -8.18 -0.90
N GLY A 101 5.00 -8.10 -0.37
CA GLY A 101 3.81 -7.78 -1.13
C GLY A 101 3.85 -6.36 -1.71
N ARG A 102 3.16 -6.17 -2.83
CA ARG A 102 2.89 -4.87 -3.43
C ARG A 102 1.39 -4.61 -3.53
N PHE A 103 1.03 -3.34 -3.50
CA PHE A 103 -0.30 -2.86 -3.79
C PHE A 103 -0.30 -2.19 -5.16
N PHE A 104 -1.46 -2.19 -5.80
CA PHE A 104 -1.63 -1.70 -7.15
C PHE A 104 -2.91 -0.86 -7.21
N ALA A 105 -2.83 0.30 -7.84
CA ALA A 105 -4.02 1.04 -8.20
C ALA A 105 -4.77 0.30 -9.31
N SER A 106 -6.09 0.47 -9.33
CA SER A 106 -6.99 -0.02 -10.37
C SER A 106 -7.74 1.18 -10.94
N THR A 107 -8.15 1.10 -12.20
CA THR A 107 -9.02 2.12 -12.82
C THR A 107 -10.40 2.17 -12.17
N ALA A 108 -10.78 1.15 -11.41
CA ALA A 108 -12.01 1.14 -10.62
C ALA A 108 -11.91 1.96 -9.33
N HIS A 109 -10.71 2.23 -8.82
CA HIS A 109 -10.56 3.03 -7.61
C HIS A 109 -10.81 4.50 -7.92
N THR A 110 -11.58 5.16 -7.08
CA THR A 110 -11.78 6.60 -7.11
C THR A 110 -11.16 7.24 -5.87
N LYS A 111 -11.27 8.57 -5.78
CA LYS A 111 -10.85 9.29 -4.59
C LYS A 111 -11.62 8.86 -3.33
N THR A 112 -12.88 8.44 -3.47
CA THR A 112 -13.69 7.94 -2.36
C THR A 112 -13.07 6.70 -1.70
N GLU A 113 -12.62 5.71 -2.48
CA GLU A 113 -11.97 4.52 -1.94
C GLU A 113 -10.62 4.85 -1.32
N VAL A 114 -9.87 5.80 -1.89
CA VAL A 114 -8.60 6.27 -1.33
C VAL A 114 -8.84 6.90 0.05
N ASP A 115 -9.79 7.83 0.15
CA ASP A 115 -10.05 8.58 1.38
C ASP A 115 -10.55 7.64 2.49
N ARG A 116 -11.49 6.73 2.17
CA ARG A 116 -11.93 5.67 3.10
C ARG A 116 -10.78 4.75 3.55
N SER A 117 -9.86 4.44 2.64
CA SER A 117 -8.70 3.60 2.97
C SER A 117 -7.73 4.32 3.89
N LEU A 118 -7.51 5.63 3.66
CA LEU A 118 -6.65 6.47 4.48
C LEU A 118 -7.25 6.69 5.88
N GLU A 119 -8.56 6.91 6.00
CA GLU A 119 -9.25 6.96 7.30
C GLU A 119 -9.03 5.66 8.09
N ALA A 120 -9.26 4.50 7.46
CA ALA A 120 -9.06 3.22 8.12
C ALA A 120 -7.59 3.00 8.55
N ILE A 121 -6.63 3.44 7.75
CA ILE A 121 -5.19 3.37 8.07
C ILE A 121 -4.84 4.32 9.21
N ALA A 122 -5.40 5.53 9.24
CA ALA A 122 -5.20 6.50 10.31
C ALA A 122 -5.70 5.95 11.65
N GLU A 123 -6.93 5.44 11.68
CA GLU A 123 -7.47 4.80 12.88
C GLU A 123 -6.66 3.56 13.31
N ALA A 124 -6.12 2.82 12.35
CA ALA A 124 -5.30 1.63 12.63
C ALA A 124 -3.87 1.97 13.07
N ALA A 125 -3.34 3.15 12.73
CA ALA A 125 -1.96 3.55 13.02
C ALA A 125 -1.66 3.58 14.54
N GLY A 126 -2.65 3.91 15.37
CA GLY A 126 -2.52 3.85 16.83
C GLY A 126 -2.16 2.44 17.36
N VAL A 127 -2.79 1.40 16.80
CA VAL A 127 -2.51 -0.01 17.18
C VAL A 127 -1.10 -0.44 16.77
N VAL A 128 -0.57 0.14 15.70
CA VAL A 128 0.79 -0.14 15.19
C VAL A 128 1.85 0.45 16.11
N LYS A 129 1.64 1.66 16.61
CA LYS A 129 2.58 2.32 17.54
C LYS A 129 2.81 1.47 18.80
N GLU A 130 1.73 0.91 19.36
CA GLU A 130 1.81 0.00 20.50
C GLU A 130 2.55 -1.29 20.17
N ALA A 131 2.33 -1.85 18.97
CA ALA A 131 2.99 -3.05 18.51
C ALA A 131 4.51 -2.86 18.38
N LEU A 132 4.94 -1.75 17.78
CA LEU A 132 6.35 -1.42 17.60
C LEU A 132 7.06 -1.15 18.95
N ALA A 133 6.35 -0.54 19.91
CA ALA A 133 6.86 -0.34 21.26
C ALA A 133 7.06 -1.66 22.03
N GLY A 134 6.19 -2.65 21.82
CA GLY A 134 6.31 -3.97 22.42
C GLY A 134 7.44 -4.81 21.80
N SER A 135 7.63 -4.74 20.48
CA SER A 135 8.68 -5.44 19.74
C SER A 135 10.09 -5.07 20.21
N ARG A 136 10.32 -3.77 20.49
CA ARG A 136 11.61 -3.26 21.00
C ARG A 136 11.91 -3.58 22.46
N ARG A 137 10.93 -4.00 23.27
CA ARG A 137 11.13 -4.38 24.68
C ARG A 137 11.44 -5.87 24.88
N GLY A 138 11.26 -6.69 23.84
CA GLY A 138 11.48 -8.14 23.89
C GLY A 138 12.78 -8.62 23.24
N ALA A 139 13.67 -7.69 22.83
CA ALA A 139 14.96 -7.97 22.22
C ALA A 139 16.12 -7.65 23.18
#